data_AF-A0AA37XET6-F1
#
_entry.id   AF-A0AA37XET6-F1
#
_cell.length_a   1.000
_cell.length_b   1.000
_cell.length_c   1.000
_cell.angle_alpha   90.00
_cell.angle_beta   90.00
_cell.angle_gamma   90.00
#
_symmetry.space_group_name_H-M   'P 1'
#
loop_
_entity.id
_entity.type
_entity.pdbx_description
1 polymer ?
#
loop_
_entity_poly.entity_id
_entity_poly.type
_entity_poly.pdbx_seq_one_letter_code
_entity_poly.pdbx_strand_id
1 'polypeptide(L)' 'MARPHLLAASRLVRAHCASIGMPYTEVSLAESYRIVVAYLNRVGLGARDPFDCPTFHTLRRV' A
#
# COMPACT_ATOMS: atom_id res chain seq x y z
N MET A 1 -5.26 1.83 12.02
CA MET A 1 -5.54 3.17 12.58
C MET A 1 -6.58 3.88 11.74
N ALA A 2 -7.54 4.56 12.36
CA ALA A 2 -8.47 5.42 11.65
C ALA A 2 -7.72 6.61 11.05
N ARG A 3 -7.98 6.94 9.78
CA ARG A 3 -7.40 8.09 9.07
C ARG A 3 -8.53 8.98 8.52
N PRO A 4 -9.26 9.71 9.39
CA PRO A 4 -10.51 10.39 9.02
C PRO A 4 -10.31 11.48 7.96
N HIS A 5 -9.16 12.15 7.94
CA HIS A 5 -8.87 13.22 6.99
C HIS A 5 -8.33 12.74 5.64
N LEU A 6 -8.06 11.44 5.48
CA LEU A 6 -7.38 10.93 4.28
C LEU A 6 -8.25 11.04 3.03
N LEU A 7 -9.57 10.90 3.16
CA LEU A 7 -10.50 11.13 2.06
C LEU A 7 -10.52 12.59 1.60
N ALA A 8 -10.39 13.54 2.52
CA ALA A 8 -10.31 14.96 2.18
C ALA A 8 -8.98 15.27 1.48
N ALA A 9 -7.88 14.72 2.01
CA ALA A 9 -6.55 14.87 1.42
C ALA A 9 -6.47 14.29 0.00
N SER A 10 -7.06 13.11 -0.27
CA SER A 10 -6.99 12.48 -1.60
C SER A 10 -7.60 13.33 -2.70
N ARG A 11 -8.64 14.12 -2.39
CA ARG A 11 -9.24 15.08 -3.34
C ARG A 11 -8.27 16.18 -3.74
N LEU A 12 -7.56 16.74 -2.76
CA LEU A 12 -6.55 17.78 -3.00
C LEU A 12 -5.37 17.23 -3.82
N VAL A 13 -4.90 16.03 -3.47
CA VAL A 13 -3.79 15.37 -4.18
C VAL A 13 -4.17 15.08 -5.63
N ARG A 14 -5.37 14.55 -5.88
CA ARG A 14 -5.84 14.28 -7.26
C ARG A 14 -5.88 15.56 -8.10
N ALA A 15 -6.40 16.66 -7.54
CA ALA A 15 -6.44 17.95 -8.23
C ALA A 15 -5.04 18.47 -8.56
N HIS A 16 -4.09 18.33 -7.63
CA HIS A 16 -2.70 18.72 -7.86
C HIS A 16 -2.02 17.85 -8.93
N CYS A 17 -2.16 16.52 -8.85
CA CYS A 17 -1.67 15.60 -9.87
C CYS A 17 -2.19 15.96 -11.26
N ALA A 18 -3.48 16.29 -11.39
CA ALA A 18 -4.05 16.76 -12.65
C ALA A 18 -3.42 18.08 -13.14
N SER A 19 -3.14 19.03 -12.25
CA SER A 19 -2.53 20.33 -12.61
C SER A 19 -1.12 20.21 -13.18
N ILE A 20 -0.36 19.19 -12.75
CA ILE A 20 1.03 18.97 -13.19
C ILE A 20 1.14 17.88 -14.26
N GLY A 21 0.01 17.34 -14.75
CA GLY A 21 0.01 16.24 -15.73
C GLY A 21 0.51 14.91 -15.16
N MET A 22 0.44 14.71 -13.85
CA MET A 22 0.86 13.47 -13.19
C MET A 22 -0.31 12.49 -13.04
N PRO A 23 -0.14 11.21 -13.42
CA PRO A 23 -1.15 10.18 -13.17
C PRO A 23 -1.39 9.96 -11.67
N TYR A 24 -2.64 9.97 -11.25
CA TYR A 24 -3.06 9.58 -9.90
C TYR A 24 -3.46 8.11 -9.89
N THR A 25 -2.66 7.25 -9.25
CA THR A 25 -2.91 5.80 -9.20
C THR A 25 -3.58 5.41 -7.90
N GLU A 26 -4.70 4.69 -8.00
CA GLU A 26 -5.42 4.15 -6.85
C GLU A 26 -5.88 2.72 -7.12
N VAL A 27 -5.97 1.92 -6.05
CA VAL A 27 -6.54 0.56 -6.11
C VAL A 27 -7.68 0.46 -5.11
N SER A 28 -8.72 -0.30 -5.47
CA SER A 28 -9.78 -0.60 -4.53
C SER A 28 -9.27 -1.51 -3.40
N LEU A 29 -10.00 -1.54 -2.29
CA LEU A 29 -9.70 -2.48 -1.21
C LEU A 29 -9.71 -3.93 -1.73
N ALA A 30 -10.73 -4.30 -2.52
CA ALA A 30 -10.85 -5.65 -3.08
C ALA A 30 -9.67 -6.01 -4.01
N GLU A 31 -9.22 -5.05 -4.84
CA GLU A 31 -8.05 -5.22 -5.71
C GLU A 31 -6.79 -5.48 -4.89
N SER A 32 -6.54 -4.65 -3.87
CA SER A 32 -5.41 -4.79 -2.97
C SER A 32 -5.37 -6.16 -2.28
N TYR A 33 -6.50 -6.61 -1.73
CA TYR A 33 -6.60 -7.93 -1.11
C TYR A 33 -6.36 -9.07 -2.10
N ARG A 34 -6.88 -8.96 -3.33
CA ARG A 34 -6.67 -9.99 -4.34
C ARG A 34 -5.20 -10.12 -4.71
N ILE A 35 -4.47 -9.01 -4.83
CA ILE A 35 -3.02 -9.01 -5.11
C ILE A 35 -2.29 -9.76 -3.99
N VAL A 36 -2.60 -9.46 -2.72
CA VAL A 36 -1.98 -10.13 -1.56
C VAL A 36 -2.27 -11.63 -1.57
N VAL A 37 -3.53 -12.04 -1.74
CA VAL A 37 -3.92 -13.46 -1.77
C VAL A 37 -3.27 -14.21 -2.93
N ALA A 38 -3.26 -13.61 -4.13
CA ALA A 38 -2.60 -14.19 -5.29
C ALA A 38 -1.10 -14.39 -5.07
N TYR A 39 -0.44 -13.44 -4.40
CA TYR A 39 0.97 -13.56 -4.02
C TYR A 39 1.19 -14.70 -3.03
N LEU A 40 0.41 -14.75 -1.94
CA LEU A 40 0.54 -15.80 -0.92
C LEU A 40 0.30 -17.20 -1.51
N ASN A 41 -0.64 -17.35 -2.45
CA ASN A 41 -0.87 -18.61 -3.15
C ASN A 41 0.29 -19.01 -4.07
N ARG A 42 1.06 -18.03 -4.58
CA ARG A 42 2.23 -18.28 -5.44
C ARG A 42 3.46 -18.71 -4.65
N VAL A 43 3.76 -18.03 -3.53
CA VAL A 43 5.01 -18.24 -2.78
C VAL A 43 4.84 -19.16 -1.56
N GLY A 44 3.60 -19.47 -1.17
CA GLY A 44 3.28 -20.21 0.04
C GLY A 44 3.43 -19.37 1.32
N LEU A 45 2.94 -19.89 2.44
CA LEU A 45 2.91 -19.17 3.73
C LEU A 45 4.28 -18.93 4.38
N GLY A 46 5.38 -19.37 3.75
CA GLY A 46 6.75 -19.11 4.21
C GLY A 46 7.14 -17.63 4.12
N ALA A 47 6.55 -16.88 3.19
CA ALA A 47 6.64 -15.42 3.11
C ALA A 47 5.43 -14.77 3.83
N ARG A 48 5.18 -15.19 5.07
CA ARG A 48 3.94 -14.91 5.81
C ARG A 48 3.64 -13.42 5.99
N ASP A 49 4.69 -12.59 5.99
CA ASP A 49 4.56 -11.15 6.04
C ASP A 49 5.08 -10.50 4.74
N PRO A 50 4.20 -10.23 3.76
CA PRO A 50 4.58 -9.56 2.52
C PRO A 50 4.95 -8.07 2.71
N PHE A 51 4.74 -7.51 3.90
CA PHE A 51 5.12 -6.14 4.24
C PHE A 51 6.34 -6.08 5.16
N ASP A 52 7.00 -7.22 5.37
CA ASP A 52 8.20 -7.27 6.19
C ASP A 52 9.32 -6.48 5.54
N CYS A 53 10.06 -5.74 6.36
CA CYS A 53 11.19 -4.94 5.92
C CYS A 53 12.47 -5.60 6.41
N PRO A 54 13.28 -6.23 5.54
CA PRO A 54 14.53 -6.89 5.94
C PRO A 54 15.49 -5.95 6.70
N THR A 55 15.47 -4.67 6.32
CA THR A 55 16.28 -3.63 6.94
C THR A 55 15.87 -3.33 8.39
N PHE A 56 14.57 -3.46 8.73
CA PHE A 56 14.08 -3.27 10.10
C PHE A 56 14.73 -4.28 11.07
N HIS A 57 14.75 -5.56 10.70
CA HIS A 57 15.37 -6.64 11.50
C HIS A 57 16.87 -6.48 11.72
N THR A 58 17.53 -5.76 10.81
CA THR A 58 18.98 -5.54 10.86
C THR A 58 19.32 -4.30 11.70
N LEU A 59 18.57 -3.21 11.54
CA LEU A 59 18.90 -1.91 12.14
C LEU A 59 18.18 -1.61 13.48
N ARG A 60 17.02 -2.23 13.73
CA ARG A 60 16.26 -2.07 14.97
C ARG A 60 16.00 -3.44 15.58
N ARG A 61 17.04 -4.04 16.15
CA ARG A 61 16.87 -5.13 17.11
C ARG A 61 16.47 -4.53 18.46
N VAL A 62 15.26 -4.82 18.91
CA VAL A 62 14.81 -4.59 20.29
C VAL A 62 14.80 -5.93 20.99
#